data_AF-A0A9J5WD52-F1
#
_entry.id   AF-A0A9J5WD52-F1
#
_cell.length_a   1.000
_cell.length_b   1.000
_cell.length_c   1.000
_cell.angle_alpha   90.00
_cell.angle_beta   90.00
_cell.angle_gamma   90.00
#
_symmetry.space_group_name_H-M   'P 1'
#
loop_
_entity.id
_entity.type
_entity.pdbx_description
1 polymer ?
#
loop_
_entity_poly.entity_id
_entity_poly.type
_entity_poly.pdbx_seq_one_letter_code
_entity_poly.pdbx_strand_id
1 'polypeptide(L)'
;MFDSNIVVYKFVQDLHFFVTGGDDENELILATVLQGFYDAVTLLLRSNVEQREALENLDLILLCLDEIVDGGMILETDGSVIAGKVASHNMDDGSPISEQTISQALATAREHLTKSLLR
;
A
#
# COMPACT_ATOMS: atom_id res chain seq x y z
N MET A 1 0.24 -19.88 -16.96
CA MET A 1 -0.31 -21.01 -16.18
C MET A 1 0.86 -21.93 -15.83
N PHE A 2 1.16 -22.07 -14.55
CA PHE A 2 2.19 -22.98 -14.03
C PHE A 2 1.52 -23.92 -13.04
N ASP A 3 1.68 -25.23 -13.23
CA ASP A 3 1.14 -26.26 -12.32
C ASP A 3 -0.34 -26.05 -11.93
N SER A 4 -1.22 -25.80 -12.91
CA SER A 4 -2.65 -25.51 -12.69
C SER A 4 -2.95 -24.25 -11.85
N ASN A 5 -2.02 -23.29 -11.82
CA ASN A 5 -2.24 -21.98 -11.23
C ASN A 5 -2.11 -20.87 -12.28
N ILE A 6 -2.96 -19.86 -12.16
CA ILE A 6 -2.77 -18.58 -12.82
C ILE A 6 -1.69 -17.82 -12.07
N VAL A 7 -0.75 -17.24 -12.80
CA VAL A 7 0.35 -16.42 -12.24
C VAL A 7 0.36 -15.10 -12.97
N VAL A 8 0.07 -14.02 -12.25
CA VAL A 8 0.25 -12.65 -12.74
C VAL A 8 1.49 -12.07 -12.09
N TYR A 9 2.28 -11.29 -12.85
CA TYR A 9 3.55 -10.78 -12.36
C TYR A 9 3.85 -9.39 -12.89
N LYS A 10 4.70 -8.66 -12.17
CA LYS A 10 5.20 -7.35 -12.54
C LYS A 10 6.68 -7.24 -12.16
N PHE A 11 7.49 -6.76 -13.09
CA PHE A 11 8.90 -6.51 -12.87
C PHE A 11 9.15 -5.01 -12.76
N VAL A 12 9.80 -4.58 -11.68
CA VAL A 12 10.14 -3.18 -11.41
C VAL A 12 11.57 -3.17 -10.88
N GLN A 13 12.47 -2.56 -11.64
CA GLN A 13 13.92 -2.59 -11.34
C GLN A 13 14.44 -4.02 -11.15
N ASP A 14 14.91 -4.36 -9.96
CA ASP A 14 15.42 -5.66 -9.53
C ASP A 14 14.42 -6.45 -8.66
N LEU A 15 13.17 -5.97 -8.53
CA LEU A 15 12.09 -6.63 -7.79
C LEU A 15 11.05 -7.25 -8.72
N HIS A 16 10.65 -8.46 -8.36
CA HIS A 16 9.66 -9.24 -9.08
C HIS A 16 8.46 -9.50 -8.18
N PHE A 17 7.31 -8.94 -8.55
CA PHE A 17 6.04 -9.11 -7.84
C PHE A 17 5.25 -10.23 -8.51
N PHE A 18 4.64 -11.11 -7.70
CA PHE A 18 3.83 -12.22 -8.17
C PHE A 18 2.55 -12.33 -7.34
N VAL A 19 1.45 -12.63 -8.02
CA VAL A 19 0.20 -13.10 -7.40
C VAL A 19 -0.23 -14.35 -8.13
N THR A 20 -0.59 -15.38 -7.36
CA THR A 20 -1.01 -16.68 -7.88
C THR A 20 -2.41 -17.01 -7.40
N GLY A 21 -3.23 -17.59 -8.27
CA GLY A 21 -4.54 -18.14 -7.93
C GLY A 21 -4.78 -19.47 -8.62
N GLY A 22 -5.86 -20.15 -8.23
CA GLY A 22 -6.31 -21.38 -8.90
C GLY A 22 -6.60 -21.15 -10.39
N ASP A 23 -6.68 -22.21 -11.18
CA ASP A 23 -6.99 -22.13 -12.61
C ASP A 23 -8.43 -21.76 -12.94
N ASP A 24 -9.32 -21.81 -11.93
CA ASP A 24 -10.71 -21.37 -11.96
C ASP A 24 -10.91 -19.93 -11.50
N GLU A 25 -9.85 -19.24 -11.04
CA GLU A 25 -9.91 -17.87 -10.57
C GLU A 25 -9.93 -16.84 -11.70
N ASN A 26 -10.45 -15.65 -11.42
CA ASN A 26 -10.50 -14.56 -12.38
C ASN A 26 -9.14 -13.83 -12.50
N GLU A 27 -8.49 -13.96 -13.66
CA GLU A 27 -7.20 -13.32 -13.97
C GLU A 27 -7.20 -11.79 -13.75
N LEU A 28 -8.30 -11.09 -14.04
CA LEU A 28 -8.40 -9.64 -13.85
C LEU A 28 -8.42 -9.25 -12.37
N ILE A 29 -9.04 -10.08 -11.53
CA ILE A 29 -9.05 -9.86 -10.08
C ILE A 29 -7.63 -10.06 -9.54
N LEU A 30 -6.94 -11.13 -9.93
CA LEU A 30 -5.54 -11.36 -9.53
C LEU A 30 -4.62 -10.22 -9.99
N ALA A 31 -4.83 -9.71 -11.21
CA ALA A 31 -4.10 -8.54 -11.71
C ALA A 31 -4.38 -7.27 -10.90
N THR A 32 -5.61 -7.10 -10.41
CA THR A 32 -6.01 -5.98 -9.55
C THR A 32 -5.33 -6.07 -8.19
N VAL A 33 -5.26 -7.28 -7.60
CA VAL A 33 -4.49 -7.55 -6.36
C VAL A 33 -3.01 -7.21 -6.55
N LEU A 34 -2.40 -7.68 -7.64
CA LEU A 34 -1.00 -7.41 -7.95
C LEU A 34 -0.72 -5.91 -8.08
N GLN A 35 -1.61 -5.19 -8.77
CA GLN A 35 -1.48 -3.74 -8.96
C GLN A 35 -1.65 -2.98 -7.63
N GLY A 36 -2.65 -3.34 -6.82
CA GLY A 36 -2.86 -2.79 -5.48
C GLY A 36 -1.67 -3.00 -4.55
N PHE A 37 -1.10 -4.21 -4.56
CA PHE A 37 0.11 -4.53 -3.80
C PHE A 37 1.31 -3.67 -4.25
N TYR A 38 1.55 -3.59 -5.56
CA TYR A 38 2.63 -2.76 -6.10
C TYR A 38 2.45 -1.28 -5.76
N ASP A 39 1.24 -0.73 -5.87
CA ASP A 39 0.96 0.66 -5.56
C ASP A 39 1.16 0.97 -4.06
N ALA A 40 0.72 0.06 -3.18
CA ALA A 40 0.96 0.19 -1.74
C ALA A 40 2.45 0.19 -1.38
N VAL A 41 3.22 -0.76 -1.92
CA VAL A 41 4.68 -0.83 -1.72
C VAL A 41 5.36 0.41 -2.29
N THR A 42 4.95 0.88 -3.47
CA THR A 42 5.50 2.10 -4.08
C THR A 42 5.26 3.32 -3.19
N LEU A 43 4.07 3.45 -2.58
CA LEU A 43 3.76 4.54 -1.65
C LEU A 43 4.60 4.48 -0.38
N LEU A 44 4.70 3.30 0.24
CA LEU A 44 5.44 3.12 1.50
C LEU A 44 6.95 3.33 1.33
N LEU A 45 7.51 2.85 0.20
CA LEU A 45 8.93 3.02 -0.13
C LEU A 45 9.24 4.35 -0.82
N ARG A 46 8.28 5.29 -0.88
CA ARG A 46 8.45 6.62 -1.48
C ARG A 46 9.00 6.55 -2.91
N SER A 47 8.48 5.62 -3.69
CA SER A 47 8.88 5.31 -5.08
C SER A 47 10.26 4.68 -5.25
N ASN A 48 10.99 4.36 -4.18
CA ASN A 48 12.26 3.63 -4.24
C ASN A 48 12.03 2.11 -4.17
N VAL A 49 11.51 1.53 -5.25
CA VAL A 49 11.17 0.09 -5.33
C VAL A 49 12.38 -0.70 -5.84
N GLU A 50 13.47 -0.68 -5.07
CA GLU A 50 14.70 -1.47 -5.29
C GLU A 50 14.84 -2.57 -4.22
N GLN A 51 15.54 -3.66 -4.53
CA GLN A 51 15.67 -4.81 -3.63
C GLN A 51 16.18 -4.43 -2.24
N ARG A 52 17.19 -3.54 -2.17
CA ARG A 52 17.77 -3.11 -0.90
C ARG A 52 16.73 -2.40 -0.02
N GLU A 53 16.02 -1.42 -0.58
CA GLU A 53 15.00 -0.66 0.14
C GLU A 53 13.83 -1.56 0.59
N ALA A 54 13.39 -2.48 -0.27
CA ALA A 54 12.34 -3.42 0.07
C ALA A 54 12.75 -4.38 1.19
N LEU A 55 14.03 -4.81 1.23
CA LEU A 55 14.55 -5.64 2.32
C LEU A 55 14.71 -4.86 3.63
N GLU A 56 15.07 -3.57 3.55
CA GLU A 56 15.17 -2.68 4.72
C GLU A 56 13.81 -2.39 5.37
N ASN A 57 12.72 -2.45 4.58
CA ASN A 57 11.34 -2.18 5.02
C ASN A 57 10.41 -3.40 4.80
N LEU A 58 10.96 -4.62 4.95
CA LEU A 58 10.22 -5.85 4.64
C LEU A 58 8.98 -6.05 5.53
N ASP A 59 9.04 -5.58 6.78
CA ASP A 59 7.93 -5.56 7.72
C ASP A 59 6.71 -4.80 7.18
N LEU A 60 6.91 -3.62 6.58
CA LEU A 60 5.85 -2.86 5.94
C LEU A 60 5.21 -3.63 4.78
N ILE A 61 6.04 -4.31 3.98
CA ILE A 61 5.59 -5.10 2.83
C ILE A 61 4.77 -6.32 3.29
N LEU A 62 5.17 -6.98 4.38
CA LEU A 62 4.42 -8.10 4.95
C LEU A 62 3.08 -7.63 5.51
N LEU A 63 3.02 -6.48 6.19
CA LEU A 63 1.76 -5.89 6.63
C LEU A 63 0.84 -5.52 5.45
N CYS A 64 1.38 -5.10 4.31
CA CYS A 64 0.55 -4.93 3.11
C CYS A 64 -0.12 -6.23 2.69
N LEU A 65 0.59 -7.36 2.74
CA LEU A 65 0.01 -8.66 2.37
C LEU A 65 -1.14 -9.04 3.30
N ASP A 66 -0.98 -8.81 4.61
CA ASP A 66 -2.03 -9.05 5.61
C ASP A 66 -3.29 -8.21 5.37
N GLU A 67 -3.14 -6.97 4.87
CA GLU A 67 -4.26 -6.10 4.52
C GLU A 67 -4.93 -6.44 3.19
N ILE A 68 -4.25 -7.16 2.30
CA ILE A 68 -4.73 -7.49 0.95
C ILE A 68 -5.49 -8.82 0.96
N VAL A 69 -4.96 -9.86 1.61
CA VAL A 69 -5.53 -11.22 1.58
C VAL A 69 -5.54 -11.85 2.97
N ASP A 70 -6.68 -12.40 3.37
CA ASP A 70 -6.81 -13.26 4.55
C ASP A 70 -7.40 -14.63 4.17
N GLY A 71 -6.64 -15.70 4.39
CA GLY A 71 -7.08 -17.07 4.10
C GLY A 71 -7.45 -17.32 2.63
N GLY A 72 -6.90 -16.55 1.70
CA GLY A 72 -7.26 -16.59 0.28
C GLY A 72 -8.42 -15.67 -0.12
N MET A 73 -9.08 -15.02 0.84
CA MET A 73 -10.08 -13.99 0.55
C MET A 73 -9.42 -12.63 0.37
N ILE A 74 -9.74 -11.97 -0.73
CA ILE A 74 -9.25 -10.62 -1.03
C ILE A 74 -10.05 -9.61 -0.21
N LEU A 75 -9.36 -8.84 0.64
CA LEU A 75 -9.95 -7.87 1.55
C LEU A 75 -9.90 -6.45 0.99
N GLU A 76 -8.78 -6.06 0.39
CA GLU A 76 -8.54 -4.73 -0.15
C GLU A 76 -7.66 -4.81 -1.39
N THR A 77 -7.88 -3.90 -2.34
CA THR A 77 -7.10 -3.81 -3.59
C THR A 77 -6.67 -2.39 -3.93
N ASP A 78 -7.18 -1.37 -3.24
CA ASP A 78 -6.71 0.01 -3.40
C ASP A 78 -5.39 0.21 -2.64
N GLY A 79 -4.31 0.46 -3.40
CA GLY A 79 -2.97 0.63 -2.84
C GLY A 79 -2.85 1.79 -1.83
N SER A 80 -3.65 2.85 -1.98
CA SER A 80 -3.63 3.98 -1.04
C SER A 80 -4.30 3.61 0.27
N VAL A 81 -5.38 2.83 0.21
CA VAL A 81 -6.06 2.32 1.42
C VAL A 81 -5.15 1.34 2.17
N ILE A 82 -4.53 0.39 1.46
CA ILE A 82 -3.58 -0.58 2.04
C ILE A 82 -2.43 0.15 2.73
N ALA A 83 -1.74 1.06 2.02
CA ALA A 83 -0.63 1.82 2.57
C ALA A 83 -1.06 2.68 3.78
N GLY A 84 -2.26 3.27 3.75
CA GLY A 84 -2.81 4.04 4.86
C GLY A 84 -3.06 3.21 6.11
N LYS A 85 -3.57 1.98 5.96
CA LYS A 85 -3.75 1.05 7.08
C LYS A 85 -2.41 0.59 7.65
N VAL A 86 -1.46 0.20 6.80
CA VAL A 86 -0.11 -0.21 7.22
C VAL A 86 0.64 0.93 7.92
N ALA A 87 0.54 2.16 7.43
CA ALA A 87 1.13 3.32 8.09
C ALA A 87 0.50 3.60 9.47
N SER A 88 -0.79 3.28 9.63
CA SER A 88 -1.48 3.39 10.92
C SER A 88 -1.04 2.29 11.92
N HIS A 89 -0.64 1.12 11.42
CA HIS A 89 -0.05 0.05 12.22
C HIS A 89 1.36 0.38 12.73
N ASN A 90 2.13 1.18 11.98
CA ASN A 90 3.51 1.57 12.34
C ASN A 90 3.61 2.82 13.23
N MET A 91 2.47 3.35 13.70
CA MET A 91 2.44 4.51 14.60
C MET A 91 3.08 4.27 15.97
N ASP A 92 3.58 3.06 16.23
CA ASP A 92 4.17 2.67 17.51
C ASP A 92 5.72 2.77 17.54
N ASP A 93 6.41 3.12 16.44
CA ASP A 93 7.88 3.24 16.49
C ASP A 93 8.46 4.49 15.76
N GLY A 94 8.71 5.54 16.54
CA GLY A 94 10.02 6.23 16.49
C GLY A 94 10.16 7.56 15.76
N SER A 95 9.31 7.96 14.80
CA SER A 95 9.30 9.36 14.31
C SER A 95 7.94 9.79 13.73
N PRO A 96 7.47 11.01 14.04
CA PRO A 96 6.06 11.16 14.36
C PRO A 96 5.23 11.69 13.19
N ILE A 97 4.08 11.05 13.00
CA ILE A 97 2.89 11.52 12.27
C ILE A 97 2.49 12.98 12.60
N SER A 98 3.04 13.57 13.66
CA SER A 98 2.79 14.93 14.07
C SER A 98 3.07 15.94 12.95
N GLU A 99 4.13 15.81 12.15
CA GLU A 99 4.46 16.84 11.15
C GLU A 99 3.46 16.88 9.98
N GLN A 100 2.92 15.72 9.57
CA GLN A 100 1.94 15.65 8.48
C GLN A 100 0.51 15.97 8.95
N THR A 101 0.11 15.49 10.13
CA THR A 101 -1.19 15.82 10.72
C THR A 101 -1.27 17.28 11.17
N ILE A 102 -0.19 17.86 11.69
CA ILE A 102 -0.12 19.30 12.01
C ILE A 102 -0.20 20.13 10.74
N SER A 103 0.50 19.74 9.66
CA SER A 103 0.41 20.47 8.38
C SER A 103 -1.00 20.47 7.80
N GLN A 104 -1.70 19.33 7.87
CA GLN A 104 -3.09 19.20 7.41
C GLN A 104 -4.09 19.90 8.34
N ALA A 105 -3.92 19.79 9.67
CA ALA A 105 -4.76 20.49 10.65
C ALA A 105 -4.57 22.01 10.60
N LEU A 106 -3.34 22.49 10.39
CA LEU A 106 -3.03 23.90 10.23
C LEU A 106 -3.62 24.47 8.93
N ALA A 107 -3.55 23.72 7.83
CA ALA A 107 -4.18 24.10 6.57
C ALA A 107 -5.71 24.22 6.74
N THR A 108 -6.32 23.23 7.39
CA THR A 108 -7.76 23.21 7.69
C THR A 108 -8.15 24.38 8.63
N ALA A 109 -7.39 24.62 9.70
CA ALA A 109 -7.63 25.73 10.62
C ALA A 109 -7.48 27.12 9.94
N ARG A 110 -6.50 27.27 9.03
CA ARG A 110 -6.29 28.50 8.26
C ARG A 110 -7.50 28.81 7.39
N GLU A 111 -8.09 27.81 6.76
CA GLU A 111 -9.27 27.95 5.90
C GLU A 111 -10.54 28.30 6.71
N HIS A 112 -10.69 27.72 7.88
CA HIS A 112 -11.79 28.06 8.80
C HIS A 112 -11.66 29.48 9.38
N LEU A 113 -10.44 29.93 9.73
CA LEU A 113 -10.21 31.29 10.19
C LEU A 113 -10.47 32.33 9.10
N THR A 114 -10.02 32.08 7.87
CA THR A 114 -10.27 33.01 6.75
C THR A 114 -11.76 33.12 6.43
N LYS A 115 -12.50 32.01 6.46
CA LYS A 115 -13.97 32.03 6.29
C LYS A 115 -14.70 32.75 7.43
N SER A 116 -14.18 32.69 8.66
CA SER A 116 -14.77 33.37 9.82
C SER A 116 -14.46 34.86 9.90
N LEU A 117 -13.38 35.33 9.28
CA LEU A 117 -12.96 36.75 9.26
C LEU A 117 -13.53 37.54 8.07
N LEU A 118 -13.95 36.84 7.00
CA LEU A 118 -14.60 37.42 5.82
C LEU A 118 -16.13 37.53 5.97
N ARG A 119 -16.67 37.32 7.18
CA ARG A 119 -18.09 37.48 7.52
C ARG A 119 -18.28 38.61 8.53
#